data_AF-A0A845ZJC6-F1
#
_entry.id   AF-A0A845ZJC6-F1
#
_cell.length_a   1.000
_cell.length_b   1.000
_cell.length_c   1.000
_cell.angle_alpha   90.00
_cell.angle_beta   90.00
_cell.angle_gamma   90.00
#
_symmetry.space_group_name_H-M   'P 1'
#
loop_
_entity.id
_entity.type
_entity.pdbx_description
1 polymer ?
#
loop_
_entity_poly.entity_id
_entity_poly.type
_entity_poly.pdbx_seq_one_letter_code
_entity_poly.pdbx_strand_id
1 'polypeptide(L)'
;MNDSWFLTVNRQGKNKIQINSTEIYQSLYLEIKQRLELDVSVVQVLEWMVNTVVVAYENYQRKHNTKIAQLTTGALNNSKGRWHEFIVTGFLAKVAQNFYLEYKIPLITFRLPSSRDETQPEFFKIFQTKEFQTSYPLENIETIKRRIFFSSPDYIISVIEDEQLFHSIQPYIERQAQQPEYLGVEIYDLLKGRLKAREVKAFISVKVSNRPDRRYQALYETAMIKAISYTSGQMWKYYMMTAEDFSNSDKRIFSQGIAPHGIALNQDLKSVDNMYSAYNQQDLIDLVEDAIFL
;
A
#
# COMPACT_ATOMS: atom_id res chain seq x y z
N MET A 1 8.98 14.63 26.24
CA MET A 1 8.31 15.04 24.98
C MET A 1 9.40 15.25 23.95
N ASN A 2 9.28 14.60 22.79
CA ASN A 2 10.38 14.52 21.82
C ASN A 2 10.24 15.65 20.79
N ASP A 3 11.12 16.65 20.85
CA ASP A 3 11.06 17.82 19.96
C ASP A 3 11.24 17.41 18.48
N SER A 4 11.78 16.22 18.20
CA SER A 4 11.94 15.63 16.85
C SER A 4 10.63 15.34 16.13
N TRP A 5 9.48 15.35 16.83
CA TRP A 5 8.16 15.16 16.24
C TRP A 5 7.75 16.31 15.30
N PHE A 6 8.33 17.50 15.50
CA PHE A 6 7.98 18.71 14.78
C PHE A 6 9.22 19.34 14.17
N LEU A 7 9.30 19.33 12.84
CA LEU A 7 10.40 19.93 12.10
C LEU A 7 10.00 21.32 11.63
N THR A 8 10.83 22.32 11.91
CA THR A 8 10.68 23.65 11.30
C THR A 8 11.32 23.61 9.91
N VAL A 9 10.50 23.77 8.87
CA VAL A 9 10.94 23.80 7.49
C VAL A 9 10.71 25.19 6.91
N ASN A 10 11.71 25.76 6.24
CA ASN A 10 11.55 27.00 5.50
C ASN A 10 11.01 26.67 4.11
N ARG A 11 9.78 27.10 3.81
CA ARG A 11 9.18 26.97 2.47
C ARG A 11 8.75 28.35 1.99
N GLN A 12 9.31 28.77 0.86
CA GLN A 12 9.00 30.08 0.23
C GLN A 12 9.20 31.25 1.20
N GLY A 13 10.27 31.22 2.00
CA GLY A 13 10.61 32.29 2.95
C GLY A 13 9.76 32.33 4.22
N LYS A 14 8.85 31.36 4.43
CA LYS A 14 8.05 31.24 5.65
C LYS A 14 8.41 29.97 6.41
N ASN A 15 8.67 30.11 7.70
CA ASN A 15 8.83 28.97 8.61
C ASN A 15 7.48 28.27 8.76
N LYS A 16 7.45 26.98 8.43
CA LYS A 16 6.29 26.09 8.61
C LYS A 16 6.71 24.92 9.49
N ILE A 17 5.74 24.36 10.22
CA ILE A 17 5.95 23.12 10.95
C ILE A 17 5.52 21.94 10.07
N GLN A 18 6.37 20.93 10.02
CA GLN A 18 6.12 19.64 9.40
C GLN A 18 6.06 18.56 10.49
N ILE A 19 5.03 17.71 10.41
CA ILE A 19 4.87 16.56 11.30
C ILE A 19 5.84 15.46 10.84
N ASN A 20 6.72 15.01 11.74
CA ASN A 20 7.63 13.91 11.47
C ASN A 20 6.93 12.57 11.74
N SER A 21 6.22 12.07 10.73
CA SER A 21 5.34 10.90 10.88
C SER A 21 6.11 9.62 11.23
N THR A 22 7.32 9.45 10.70
CA THR A 22 8.21 8.32 11.01
C THR A 22 8.58 8.33 12.48
N GLU A 23 9.19 9.42 12.95
CA GLU A 23 9.62 9.57 14.35
C GLU A 23 8.47 9.36 15.36
N ILE A 24 7.31 9.94 15.07
CA ILE A 24 6.11 9.76 15.89
C ILE A 24 5.75 8.28 15.99
N TYR A 25 5.68 7.58 14.85
CA TYR A 25 5.33 6.17 14.82
C TYR A 25 6.27 5.32 15.69
N GLN A 26 7.59 5.56 15.63
CA GLN A 26 8.58 4.77 16.39
C GLN A 26 8.50 5.06 17.87
N SER A 27 8.39 6.33 18.23
CA SER A 27 8.26 6.72 19.64
C SER A 27 6.98 6.19 20.28
N LEU A 28 5.94 5.93 19.48
CA LEU A 28 4.68 5.34 19.92
C LEU A 28 4.57 3.84 19.62
N TYR A 29 5.60 3.20 19.06
CA TYR A 29 5.51 1.85 18.48
C TYR A 29 4.99 0.80 19.47
N LEU A 30 5.51 0.80 20.70
CA LEU A 30 5.09 -0.16 21.73
C LEU A 30 3.61 0.02 22.10
N GLU A 31 3.14 1.26 22.21
CA GLU A 31 1.74 1.56 22.52
C GLU A 31 0.81 1.24 21.35
N ILE A 32 1.25 1.49 20.11
CA ILE A 32 0.54 1.09 18.89
C ILE A 32 0.37 -0.43 18.88
N LYS A 33 1.46 -1.17 19.08
CA LYS A 33 1.45 -2.64 19.11
C LYS A 33 0.50 -3.16 20.19
N GLN A 34 0.62 -2.64 21.42
CA GLN A 34 -0.25 -3.05 22.53
C GLN A 34 -1.73 -2.77 22.23
N ARG A 35 -2.07 -1.62 21.63
CA ARG A 35 -3.46 -1.31 21.28
C ARG A 35 -3.99 -2.26 20.22
N LEU A 36 -3.19 -2.56 19.19
CA LEU A 36 -3.57 -3.49 18.13
C LEU A 36 -3.74 -4.93 18.66
N GLU A 37 -2.99 -5.32 19.70
CA GLU A 37 -3.13 -6.62 20.39
C GLU A 37 -4.35 -6.69 21.32
N LEU A 38 -4.91 -5.55 21.74
CA LEU A 38 -6.13 -5.46 22.55
C LEU A 38 -7.41 -5.37 21.70
N ASP A 39 -7.36 -5.84 20.45
CA ASP A 39 -8.44 -5.76 19.45
C ASP A 39 -9.01 -4.35 19.25
N VAL A 40 -8.20 -3.31 19.51
CA VAL A 40 -8.56 -1.93 19.17
C VAL A 40 -8.42 -1.76 17.66
N SER A 41 -9.48 -1.28 17.02
CA SER A 41 -9.49 -1.05 15.58
C SER A 41 -8.34 -0.14 15.14
N VAL A 42 -7.79 -0.38 13.95
CA VAL A 42 -6.78 0.52 13.34
C VAL A 42 -7.28 1.97 13.28
N VAL A 43 -8.57 2.20 13.04
CA VAL A 43 -9.16 3.56 13.05
C VAL A 43 -8.99 4.23 14.41
N GLN A 44 -9.34 3.54 15.50
CA GLN A 44 -9.21 4.07 16.86
C GLN A 44 -7.74 4.31 17.24
N VAL A 45 -6.81 3.44 16.80
CA VAL A 45 -5.38 3.66 16.98
C VAL A 45 -4.93 4.93 16.25
N LEU A 46 -5.34 5.10 14.99
CA LEU A 46 -5.01 6.29 14.20
C LEU A 46 -5.60 7.58 14.79
N GLU A 47 -6.83 7.54 15.31
CA GLU A 47 -7.45 8.68 16.00
C GLU A 47 -6.74 9.04 17.30
N TRP A 48 -6.37 8.02 18.08
CA TRP A 48 -5.54 8.20 19.27
C TRP A 48 -4.19 8.85 18.92
N MET A 49 -3.50 8.39 17.87
CA MET A 49 -2.25 8.99 17.41
C MET A 49 -2.43 10.46 17.02
N VAL A 50 -3.51 10.79 16.28
CA VAL A 50 -3.83 12.18 15.91
C VAL A 50 -4.01 13.05 17.17
N ASN A 51 -4.80 12.59 18.15
CA ASN A 51 -5.02 13.32 19.40
C ASN A 51 -3.72 13.50 20.20
N THR A 52 -2.89 12.46 20.28
CA THR A 52 -1.57 12.50 20.92
C THR A 52 -0.67 13.55 20.27
N VAL A 53 -0.65 13.64 18.93
CA VAL A 53 0.14 14.65 18.21
C VAL A 53 -0.39 16.06 18.41
N VAL A 54 -1.71 16.26 18.43
CA VAL A 54 -2.32 17.57 18.72
C VAL A 54 -1.90 18.06 20.11
N VAL A 55 -2.04 17.22 21.14
CA VAL A 55 -1.63 17.55 22.51
C VAL A 55 -0.11 17.80 22.60
N ALA A 56 0.70 16.97 21.92
CA ALA A 56 2.14 17.17 21.87
C ALA A 56 2.53 18.51 21.22
N TYR A 57 1.81 18.91 20.17
CA TYR A 57 2.06 20.17 19.48
C TYR A 57 1.72 21.39 20.33
N GLU A 58 0.59 21.37 21.03
CA GLU A 58 0.23 22.45 21.96
C GLU A 58 1.29 22.65 23.05
N ASN A 59 1.80 21.55 23.59
CA ASN A 59 2.86 21.59 24.60
C ASN A 59 4.19 22.08 24.02
N TYR A 60 4.54 21.66 22.80
CA TYR A 60 5.70 22.18 22.07
C TYR A 60 5.62 23.70 21.88
N GLN A 61 4.46 24.22 21.46
CA GLN A 61 4.25 25.66 21.29
C GLN A 61 4.43 26.45 22.59
N ARG A 62 3.87 25.94 23.70
CA ARG A 62 4.05 26.54 25.04
C ARG A 62 5.52 26.55 25.47
N LYS A 63 6.21 25.41 25.33
CA LYS A 63 7.62 25.25 25.73
C LYS A 63 8.55 26.20 24.98
N HIS A 64 8.34 26.37 23.69
CA HIS A 64 9.19 27.22 22.85
C HIS A 64 8.70 28.66 22.71
N ASN A 65 7.62 29.05 23.42
CA ASN A 65 6.95 30.34 23.30
C ASN A 65 6.70 30.75 21.84
N THR A 66 6.29 29.79 21.01
CA THR A 66 6.06 30.01 19.59
C THR A 66 4.56 30.11 19.30
N LYS A 67 4.11 31.20 18.65
CA LYS A 67 2.76 31.33 18.11
C LYS A 67 2.74 30.92 16.64
N ILE A 68 3.08 29.66 16.36
CA ILE A 68 2.97 29.13 15.00
C ILE A 68 1.50 28.81 14.71
N ALA A 69 1.09 28.88 13.44
CA ALA A 69 -0.25 28.49 13.02
C ALA A 69 -0.59 27.05 13.47
N GLN A 70 -1.86 26.82 13.82
CA GLN A 70 -2.37 25.51 14.20
C GLN A 70 -2.06 24.44 13.14
N LEU A 71 -1.89 23.19 13.57
CA LEU A 71 -1.79 22.06 12.64
C LEU A 71 -3.05 22.00 11.78
N THR A 72 -2.86 22.07 10.47
CA THR A 72 -3.99 21.98 9.54
C THR A 72 -4.55 20.57 9.51
N THR A 73 -5.87 20.44 9.32
CA THR A 73 -6.53 19.15 9.09
C THR A 73 -5.91 18.37 7.92
N GLY A 74 -5.40 19.07 6.90
CA GLY A 74 -4.68 18.45 5.79
C GLY A 74 -3.37 17.77 6.21
N ALA A 75 -2.56 18.43 7.04
CA ALA A 75 -1.32 17.84 7.56
C ALA A 75 -1.60 16.60 8.43
N LEU A 76 -2.60 16.69 9.32
CA LEU A 76 -3.03 15.57 10.16
C LEU A 76 -3.54 14.39 9.32
N ASN A 77 -4.36 14.65 8.29
CA ASN A 77 -4.86 13.59 7.40
C ASN A 77 -3.74 12.91 6.61
N ASN A 78 -2.73 13.66 6.16
CA ASN A 78 -1.58 13.08 5.48
C ASN A 78 -0.76 12.19 6.42
N SER A 79 -0.54 12.62 7.66
CA SER A 79 0.12 11.81 8.69
C SER A 79 -0.70 10.57 9.06
N LYS A 80 -2.03 10.70 9.23
CA LYS A 80 -2.96 9.57 9.44
C LYS A 80 -2.83 8.53 8.32
N GLY A 81 -2.81 8.99 7.06
CA GLY A 81 -2.59 8.11 5.91
C GLY A 81 -1.24 7.40 5.96
N ARG A 82 -0.17 8.13 6.30
CA ARG A 82 1.17 7.55 6.40
C ARG A 82 1.30 6.50 7.50
N TRP A 83 0.72 6.74 8.68
CA TRP A 83 0.71 5.76 9.77
C TRP A 83 -0.12 4.53 9.43
N HIS A 84 -1.23 4.70 8.71
CA HIS A 84 -2.02 3.58 8.21
C HIS A 84 -1.20 2.68 7.28
N GLU A 85 -0.44 3.27 6.34
CA GLU A 85 0.48 2.52 5.48
C GLU A 85 1.51 1.74 6.32
N PHE A 86 2.05 2.32 7.39
CA PHE A 86 3.00 1.62 8.28
C PHE A 86 2.37 0.42 8.97
N ILE A 87 1.17 0.58 9.53
CA ILE A 87 0.45 -0.53 10.17
C ILE A 87 0.19 -1.66 9.17
N VAL A 88 -0.36 -1.33 7.99
CA VAL A 88 -0.66 -2.32 6.94
C VAL A 88 0.62 -3.01 6.46
N THR A 89 1.72 -2.28 6.28
CA THR A 89 3.02 -2.86 5.90
C THR A 89 3.49 -3.87 6.94
N GLY A 90 3.41 -3.51 8.22
CA GLY A 90 3.81 -4.40 9.31
C GLY A 90 2.96 -5.67 9.37
N PHE A 91 1.64 -5.54 9.17
CA PHE A 91 0.74 -6.69 9.13
C PHE A 91 0.99 -7.59 7.92
N LEU A 92 1.07 -7.04 6.71
CA LEU A 92 1.34 -7.83 5.50
C LEU A 92 2.69 -8.58 5.60
N ALA A 93 3.72 -7.94 6.16
CA ALA A 93 5.01 -8.58 6.39
C ALA A 93 4.95 -9.74 7.41
N LYS A 94 4.17 -9.59 8.49
CA LYS A 94 3.92 -10.69 9.44
C LYS A 94 3.14 -11.83 8.79
N VAL A 95 2.13 -11.52 7.99
CA VAL A 95 1.37 -12.52 7.23
C VAL A 95 2.31 -13.28 6.28
N ALA A 96 3.16 -12.59 5.53
CA ALA A 96 4.16 -13.21 4.66
C ALA A 96 5.09 -14.18 5.41
N GLN A 97 5.59 -13.79 6.59
CA GLN A 97 6.40 -14.68 7.44
C GLN A 97 5.62 -15.91 7.88
N ASN A 98 4.39 -15.72 8.38
CA ASN A 98 3.55 -16.82 8.86
C ASN A 98 3.25 -17.82 7.73
N PHE A 99 2.92 -17.33 6.53
CA PHE A 99 2.67 -18.17 5.37
C PHE A 99 3.88 -19.01 4.97
N TYR A 100 5.08 -18.43 5.02
CA TYR A 100 6.30 -19.21 4.76
C TYR A 100 6.58 -20.23 5.87
N LEU A 101 6.38 -19.86 7.14
CA LEU A 101 6.60 -20.77 8.27
C LEU A 101 5.65 -21.97 8.23
N GLU A 102 4.36 -21.73 7.99
CA GLU A 102 3.29 -22.72 8.04
C GLU A 102 3.15 -23.53 6.74
N TYR A 103 3.10 -22.86 5.58
CA TYR A 103 2.79 -23.48 4.29
C TYR A 103 4.00 -23.65 3.38
N LYS A 104 5.18 -23.13 3.76
CA LYS A 104 6.37 -23.06 2.89
C LYS A 104 6.11 -22.30 1.58
N ILE A 105 5.16 -21.38 1.59
CA ILE A 105 4.88 -20.51 0.44
C ILE A 105 5.80 -19.28 0.53
N PRO A 106 6.67 -19.05 -0.48
CA PRO A 106 7.59 -17.91 -0.52
C PRO A 106 6.83 -16.62 -0.91
N LEU A 107 5.88 -16.25 -0.07
CA LEU A 107 5.02 -15.09 -0.22
C LEU A 107 5.79 -13.81 0.10
N ILE A 108 5.65 -12.81 -0.75
CA ILE A 108 6.12 -11.47 -0.46
C ILE A 108 5.01 -10.45 -0.72
N THR A 109 5.01 -9.41 0.09
CA THR A 109 4.18 -8.23 -0.10
C THR A 109 5.08 -7.02 -0.13
N PHE A 110 4.98 -6.17 -1.14
CA PHE A 110 5.86 -5.03 -1.26
C PHE A 110 5.15 -3.81 -1.82
N ARG A 111 5.63 -2.65 -1.39
CA ARG A 111 5.12 -1.35 -1.79
C ARG A 111 5.78 -0.90 -3.10
N LEU A 112 4.99 -0.34 -4.01
CA LEU A 112 5.54 0.37 -5.16
C LEU A 112 5.91 1.81 -4.79
N PRO A 113 7.01 2.36 -5.35
CA PRO A 113 7.29 3.78 -5.18
C PRO A 113 6.25 4.63 -5.91
N SER A 114 6.07 5.87 -5.44
CA SER A 114 5.21 6.82 -6.14
C SER A 114 5.79 7.13 -7.52
N SER A 115 5.01 6.94 -8.58
CA SER A 115 5.37 7.27 -9.96
C SER A 115 5.41 8.78 -10.15
N ARG A 116 6.52 9.44 -9.78
CA ARG A 116 6.59 10.91 -9.75
C ARG A 116 7.25 11.58 -10.95
N ASP A 117 8.07 10.90 -11.74
CA ASP A 117 8.81 11.56 -12.85
C ASP A 117 9.22 10.59 -13.98
N GLU A 118 8.41 9.57 -14.26
CA GLU A 118 8.86 8.47 -15.10
C GLU A 118 8.10 8.33 -16.42
N THR A 119 8.85 8.01 -17.48
CA THR A 119 8.32 7.69 -18.82
C THR A 119 7.59 6.34 -18.87
N GLN A 120 7.62 5.59 -17.77
CA GLN A 120 7.00 4.27 -17.64
C GLN A 120 6.54 4.04 -16.19
N PRO A 121 5.37 3.42 -15.96
CA PRO A 121 4.95 2.99 -14.63
C PRO A 121 5.97 2.08 -13.94
N GLU A 122 6.25 2.36 -12.66
CA GLU A 122 7.14 1.57 -11.79
C GLU A 122 6.74 0.10 -11.74
N PHE A 123 5.44 -0.17 -11.85
CA PHE A 123 4.88 -1.50 -12.03
C PHE A 123 5.62 -2.34 -13.08
N PHE A 124 5.88 -1.81 -14.27
CA PHE A 124 6.49 -2.61 -15.34
C PHE A 124 7.96 -2.92 -15.10
N LYS A 125 8.63 -2.16 -14.22
CA LYS A 125 10.06 -2.32 -13.95
C LYS A 125 10.38 -3.53 -13.08
N ILE A 126 9.39 -4.13 -12.43
CA ILE A 126 9.60 -5.35 -11.64
C ILE A 126 9.82 -6.58 -12.52
N PHE A 127 9.30 -6.58 -13.76
CA PHE A 127 9.31 -7.77 -14.60
C PHE A 127 10.64 -7.98 -15.33
N GLN A 128 11.03 -9.23 -15.47
CA GLN A 128 12.18 -9.62 -16.30
C GLN A 128 11.97 -9.15 -17.74
N THR A 129 13.03 -8.67 -18.40
CA THR A 129 12.95 -8.19 -19.79
C THR A 129 12.38 -9.25 -20.74
N LYS A 130 12.64 -10.53 -20.48
CA LYS A 130 12.11 -11.63 -21.29
C LYS A 130 10.58 -11.76 -21.23
N GLU A 131 9.93 -11.28 -20.17
CA GLU A 131 8.47 -11.35 -20.05
C GLU A 131 7.78 -10.57 -21.17
N PHE A 132 8.48 -9.61 -21.77
CA PHE A 132 7.99 -8.80 -22.89
C PHE A 132 8.42 -9.31 -24.28
N GLN A 133 9.12 -10.43 -24.36
CA GLN A 133 9.55 -11.03 -25.62
C GLN A 133 8.49 -11.98 -26.17
N THR A 134 8.65 -12.39 -27.44
CA THR A 134 7.69 -13.27 -28.09
C THR A 134 7.46 -14.58 -27.34
N SER A 135 6.20 -14.99 -27.23
CA SER A 135 5.73 -16.15 -26.45
C SER A 135 5.77 -16.00 -24.93
N TYR A 136 6.04 -14.80 -24.40
CA TYR A 136 5.94 -14.52 -22.97
C TYR A 136 4.70 -13.68 -22.63
N PRO A 137 4.21 -13.74 -21.37
CA PRO A 137 2.93 -13.14 -21.00
C PRO A 137 2.77 -11.65 -21.32
N LEU A 138 3.83 -10.85 -21.23
CA LEU A 138 3.76 -9.40 -21.41
C LEU A 138 4.10 -8.96 -22.85
N GLU A 139 4.26 -9.88 -23.81
CA GLU A 139 4.54 -9.56 -25.22
C GLU A 139 3.57 -8.52 -25.78
N ASN A 140 2.27 -8.75 -25.57
CA ASN A 140 1.19 -7.96 -26.17
C ASN A 140 1.16 -6.50 -25.71
N ILE A 141 1.81 -6.18 -24.58
CA ILE A 141 1.89 -4.83 -24.07
C ILE A 141 3.22 -4.14 -24.41
N GLU A 142 4.23 -4.84 -24.92
CA GLU A 142 5.58 -4.29 -25.11
C GLU A 142 5.59 -3.02 -25.97
N THR A 143 4.83 -3.04 -27.06
CA THR A 143 4.77 -1.93 -28.02
C THR A 143 4.04 -0.70 -27.48
N ILE A 144 3.19 -0.87 -26.47
CA ILE A 144 2.32 0.18 -25.92
C ILE A 144 2.66 0.55 -24.47
N LYS A 145 3.50 -0.21 -23.76
CA LYS A 145 3.74 -0.04 -22.31
C LYS A 145 4.27 1.34 -21.93
N ARG A 146 4.99 2.02 -22.83
CA ARG A 146 5.49 3.39 -22.64
C ARG A 146 4.39 4.46 -22.72
N ARG A 147 3.19 4.09 -23.17
CA ARG A 147 2.01 4.95 -23.25
C ARG A 147 0.95 4.60 -22.21
N ILE A 148 1.18 3.54 -21.44
CA ILE A 148 0.32 3.15 -20.33
C ILE A 148 0.74 3.99 -19.13
N PHE A 149 -0.21 4.79 -18.61
CA PHE A 149 0.02 5.64 -17.46
C PHE A 149 -1.11 5.48 -16.46
N PHE A 150 -0.76 5.10 -15.23
CA PHE A 150 -1.66 5.06 -14.08
C PHE A 150 -0.85 5.21 -12.81
N SER A 151 -1.49 5.66 -11.73
CA SER A 151 -0.87 5.68 -10.41
C SER A 151 -0.56 4.24 -9.99
N SER A 152 0.64 4.01 -9.47
CA SER A 152 1.00 2.67 -9.01
C SER A 152 0.09 2.28 -7.84
N PRO A 153 -0.45 1.04 -7.82
CA PRO A 153 -1.14 0.53 -6.64
C PRO A 153 -0.21 0.56 -5.44
N ASP A 154 -0.78 0.64 -4.24
CA ASP A 154 0.02 0.82 -3.03
C ASP A 154 0.88 -0.42 -2.74
N TYR A 155 0.35 -1.63 -2.93
CA TYR A 155 1.06 -2.89 -2.71
C TYR A 155 0.83 -3.92 -3.83
N ILE A 156 1.80 -4.84 -3.95
CA ILE A 156 1.72 -6.07 -4.74
C ILE A 156 1.89 -7.27 -3.81
N ILE A 157 1.11 -8.32 -4.04
CA ILE A 157 1.31 -9.67 -3.50
C ILE A 157 1.93 -10.53 -4.60
N SER A 158 3.06 -11.17 -4.29
CA SER A 158 3.72 -12.12 -5.18
C SER A 158 4.13 -13.39 -4.45
N VAL A 159 4.16 -14.51 -5.18
CA VAL A 159 4.76 -15.78 -4.72
C VAL A 159 6.01 -16.03 -5.55
N ILE A 160 7.18 -16.05 -4.91
CA ILE A 160 8.48 -16.06 -5.56
C ILE A 160 8.95 -17.49 -5.80
N GLU A 161 9.14 -17.87 -7.07
CA GLU A 161 9.57 -19.22 -7.43
C GLU A 161 11.09 -19.41 -7.28
N ASP A 162 11.86 -18.32 -7.39
CA ASP A 162 13.31 -18.34 -7.19
C ASP A 162 13.62 -18.32 -5.68
N GLU A 163 13.95 -19.49 -5.14
CA GLU A 163 14.32 -19.63 -3.73
C GLU A 163 15.48 -18.72 -3.33
N GLN A 164 16.51 -18.55 -4.17
CA GLN A 164 17.65 -17.71 -3.81
C GLN A 164 17.24 -16.24 -3.70
N LEU A 165 16.40 -15.78 -4.63
CA LEU A 165 15.82 -14.45 -4.56
C LEU A 165 14.98 -14.29 -3.29
N PHE A 166 14.11 -15.26 -2.96
CA PHE A 166 13.28 -15.20 -1.76
C PHE A 166 14.12 -15.13 -0.48
N HIS A 167 15.14 -15.97 -0.33
CA HIS A 167 16.04 -15.93 0.83
C HIS A 167 16.77 -14.57 0.95
N SER A 168 17.13 -13.93 -0.18
CA SER A 168 17.73 -12.59 -0.15
C SER A 168 16.77 -11.49 0.30
N ILE A 169 15.45 -11.69 0.12
CA ILE A 169 14.40 -10.75 0.49
C ILE A 169 13.95 -10.96 1.94
N GLN A 170 14.05 -12.18 2.48
CA GLN A 170 13.55 -12.54 3.81
C GLN A 170 13.98 -11.59 4.95
N PRO A 171 15.26 -11.13 5.04
CA PRO A 171 15.66 -10.18 6.08
C PRO A 171 14.91 -8.84 6.01
N TYR A 172 14.48 -8.43 4.82
CA TYR A 172 13.69 -7.21 4.61
C TYR A 172 12.24 -7.39 5.05
N ILE A 173 11.66 -8.58 4.83
CA ILE A 173 10.33 -8.92 5.35
C ILE A 173 10.34 -8.94 6.89
N GLU A 174 11.37 -9.56 7.48
CA GLU A 174 11.60 -9.58 8.93
C GLU A 174 11.68 -8.17 9.51
N ARG A 175 12.48 -7.32 8.87
CA ARG A 175 12.58 -5.92 9.28
C ARG A 175 11.28 -5.16 9.04
N GLN A 176 10.53 -5.38 7.96
CA GLN A 176 9.23 -4.71 7.73
C GLN A 176 8.20 -5.05 8.81
N ALA A 177 8.18 -6.28 9.30
CA ALA A 177 7.29 -6.69 10.38
C ALA A 177 7.61 -6.01 11.72
N GLN A 178 8.88 -5.66 11.95
CA GLN A 178 9.36 -5.06 13.20
C GLN A 178 9.44 -3.52 13.14
N GLN A 179 9.78 -2.97 11.97
CA GLN A 179 10.13 -1.57 11.72
C GLN A 179 9.49 -1.08 10.41
N PRO A 180 8.14 -1.13 10.27
CA PRO A 180 7.46 -0.84 9.01
C PRO A 180 7.62 0.61 8.53
N GLU A 181 8.01 1.53 9.41
CA GLU A 181 8.15 2.95 9.08
C GLU A 181 9.43 3.31 8.33
N TYR A 182 10.43 2.43 8.37
CA TYR A 182 11.76 2.66 7.80
C TYR A 182 11.94 2.09 6.40
N LEU A 183 11.13 1.11 6.00
CA LEU A 183 11.37 0.33 4.80
C LEU A 183 10.31 0.59 3.75
N GLY A 184 10.66 1.45 2.81
CA GLY A 184 9.73 2.01 1.86
C GLY A 184 10.24 1.97 0.43
N VAL A 185 10.85 0.86 -0.01
CA VAL A 185 10.86 0.28 -1.38
C VAL A 185 12.01 -0.74 -1.60
N GLU A 186 12.71 -1.17 -0.55
CA GLU A 186 13.91 -2.01 -0.66
C GLU A 186 13.60 -3.37 -1.30
N ILE A 187 12.48 -3.98 -0.91
CA ILE A 187 12.00 -5.21 -1.55
C ILE A 187 11.70 -4.93 -3.03
N TYR A 188 11.06 -3.81 -3.35
CA TYR A 188 10.83 -3.41 -4.73
C TYR A 188 12.13 -3.25 -5.52
N ASP A 189 13.14 -2.59 -4.95
CA ASP A 189 14.45 -2.38 -5.60
C ASP A 189 15.16 -3.71 -5.88
N LEU A 190 15.07 -4.69 -4.96
CA LEU A 190 15.59 -6.04 -5.17
C LEU A 190 14.86 -6.81 -6.27
N LEU A 191 13.57 -6.53 -6.46
CA LEU A 191 12.73 -7.21 -7.44
C LEU A 191 12.79 -6.59 -8.85
N LYS A 192 13.34 -5.38 -8.99
CA LYS A 192 13.46 -4.71 -10.30
C LYS A 192 14.11 -5.64 -11.33
N GLY A 193 13.38 -5.91 -12.41
CA GLY A 193 13.81 -6.76 -13.51
C GLY A 193 13.87 -8.26 -13.18
N ARG A 194 13.27 -8.72 -12.08
CA ARG A 194 13.43 -10.10 -11.58
C ARG A 194 12.14 -10.91 -11.50
N LEU A 195 10.96 -10.30 -11.49
CA LEU A 195 9.71 -11.03 -11.41
C LEU A 195 9.25 -11.57 -12.77
N LYS A 196 8.65 -12.75 -12.76
CA LYS A 196 7.83 -13.27 -13.86
C LYS A 196 6.40 -12.78 -13.69
N ALA A 197 5.66 -12.60 -14.79
CA ALA A 197 4.28 -12.12 -14.72
C ALA A 197 3.38 -13.00 -13.83
N ARG A 198 3.58 -14.32 -13.89
CA ARG A 198 2.81 -15.31 -13.13
C ARG A 198 3.07 -15.31 -11.62
N GLU A 199 4.18 -14.72 -11.18
CA GLU A 199 4.53 -14.63 -9.75
C GLU A 199 3.70 -13.56 -9.05
N VAL A 200 3.25 -12.53 -9.78
CA VAL A 200 2.30 -11.53 -9.28
C VAL A 200 0.92 -12.17 -9.15
N LYS A 201 0.31 -12.02 -7.97
CA LYS A 201 -0.99 -12.61 -7.64
C LYS A 201 -2.07 -11.55 -7.50
N ALA A 202 -1.77 -10.50 -6.75
CA ALA A 202 -2.73 -9.44 -6.50
C ALA A 202 -2.08 -8.08 -6.33
N PHE A 203 -2.91 -7.05 -6.49
CA PHE A 203 -2.60 -5.66 -6.21
C PHE A 203 -3.55 -5.15 -5.12
N ILE A 204 -3.06 -4.23 -4.29
CA ILE A 204 -3.85 -3.65 -3.21
C ILE A 204 -3.74 -2.13 -3.29
N SER A 205 -4.88 -1.45 -3.29
CA SER A 205 -4.95 -0.02 -3.01
C SER A 205 -5.45 0.19 -1.59
N VAL A 206 -4.64 0.88 -0.79
CA VAL A 206 -4.85 1.09 0.64
C VAL A 206 -5.23 2.53 0.87
N LYS A 207 -6.35 2.76 1.54
CA LYS A 207 -6.81 4.10 1.93
C LYS A 207 -7.26 4.08 3.38
N VAL A 208 -7.15 5.20 4.09
CA VAL A 208 -7.80 5.29 5.42
C VAL A 208 -9.32 5.22 5.24
N SER A 209 -9.83 5.98 4.28
CA SER A 209 -11.24 5.96 3.85
C SER A 209 -11.41 6.48 2.43
N ASN A 210 -12.55 6.12 1.84
CA ASN A 210 -12.88 6.36 0.44
C ASN A 210 -13.73 7.63 0.25
N ARG A 211 -13.05 8.76 0.05
CA ARG A 211 -13.67 9.98 -0.48
C ARG A 211 -13.92 9.83 -1.99
N PRO A 212 -14.93 10.53 -2.56
CA PRO A 212 -15.27 10.38 -3.99
C PRO A 212 -14.07 10.50 -4.94
N ASP A 213 -13.17 11.47 -4.71
CA ASP A 213 -11.94 11.66 -5.48
C ASP A 213 -11.00 10.45 -5.42
N ARG A 214 -10.87 9.83 -4.24
CA ARG A 214 -10.00 8.66 -4.01
C ARG A 214 -10.55 7.39 -4.64
N ARG A 215 -11.87 7.26 -4.76
CA ARG A 215 -12.50 6.08 -5.41
C ARG A 215 -12.11 5.99 -6.88
N TYR A 216 -12.21 7.11 -7.61
CA TYR A 216 -11.96 7.10 -9.05
C TYR A 216 -10.49 6.86 -9.40
N GLN A 217 -9.56 7.30 -8.54
CA GLN A 217 -8.15 6.93 -8.70
C GLN A 217 -7.99 5.40 -8.69
N ALA A 218 -8.49 4.72 -7.67
CA ALA A 218 -8.38 3.27 -7.57
C ALA A 218 -9.12 2.52 -8.70
N LEU A 219 -10.29 3.03 -9.13
CA LEU A 219 -11.02 2.48 -10.28
C LEU A 219 -10.22 2.58 -11.59
N TYR A 220 -9.50 3.69 -11.79
CA TYR A 220 -8.64 3.84 -12.96
C TYR A 220 -7.44 2.89 -12.89
N GLU A 221 -6.80 2.78 -11.72
CA GLU A 221 -5.71 1.82 -11.49
C GLU A 221 -6.14 0.39 -11.82
N THR A 222 -7.27 -0.06 -11.26
CA THR A 222 -7.75 -1.41 -11.51
C THR A 222 -8.15 -1.63 -12.97
N ALA A 223 -8.77 -0.65 -13.63
CA ALA A 223 -9.13 -0.77 -15.04
C ALA A 223 -7.90 -1.06 -15.90
N MET A 224 -6.78 -0.37 -15.62
CA MET A 224 -5.52 -0.57 -16.32
C MET A 224 -4.89 -1.93 -15.99
N ILE A 225 -4.79 -2.28 -14.71
CA ILE A 225 -4.20 -3.55 -14.27
C ILE A 225 -4.98 -4.74 -14.82
N LYS A 226 -6.32 -4.71 -14.75
CA LYS A 226 -7.17 -5.80 -15.25
C LYS A 226 -7.09 -5.94 -16.76
N ALA A 227 -7.05 -4.82 -17.50
CA ALA A 227 -6.85 -4.86 -18.94
C ALA A 227 -5.48 -5.47 -19.30
N ILE A 228 -4.40 -5.06 -18.62
CA ILE A 228 -3.06 -5.63 -18.81
C ILE A 228 -3.07 -7.12 -18.48
N SER A 229 -3.63 -7.49 -17.32
CA SER A 229 -3.75 -8.88 -16.86
C SER A 229 -4.42 -9.75 -17.93
N TYR A 230 -5.57 -9.31 -18.43
CA TYR A 230 -6.33 -10.01 -19.47
C TYR A 230 -5.50 -10.17 -20.77
N THR A 231 -4.94 -9.08 -21.29
CA THR A 231 -4.13 -9.09 -22.51
C THR A 231 -2.87 -9.96 -22.37
N SER A 232 -2.39 -10.16 -21.14
CA SER A 232 -1.24 -10.97 -20.81
C SER A 232 -1.56 -12.41 -20.37
N GLY A 233 -2.83 -12.83 -20.47
CA GLY A 233 -3.27 -14.15 -20.03
C GLY A 233 -3.03 -14.41 -18.54
N GLN A 234 -2.91 -13.35 -17.74
CA GLN A 234 -2.76 -13.41 -16.30
C GLN A 234 -4.12 -13.23 -15.63
N MET A 235 -4.25 -13.78 -14.42
CA MET A 235 -5.44 -13.63 -13.58
C MET A 235 -5.11 -12.83 -12.31
N TRP A 236 -4.50 -11.66 -12.49
CA TRP A 236 -4.17 -10.83 -11.34
C TRP A 236 -5.43 -10.27 -10.69
N LYS A 237 -5.48 -10.39 -9.37
CA LYS A 237 -6.54 -9.82 -8.54
C LYS A 237 -6.21 -8.38 -8.15
N TYR A 238 -7.24 -7.59 -7.89
CA TYR A 238 -7.13 -6.23 -7.42
C TYR A 238 -8.09 -6.03 -6.25
N TYR A 239 -7.52 -5.61 -5.12
CA TYR A 239 -8.25 -5.43 -3.87
C TYR A 239 -8.25 -3.97 -3.42
N MET A 240 -9.40 -3.57 -2.89
CA MET A 240 -9.53 -2.31 -2.16
C MET A 240 -9.46 -2.58 -0.67
N MET A 241 -8.58 -1.86 0.03
CA MET A 241 -8.43 -1.97 1.47
C MET A 241 -8.66 -0.64 2.15
N THR A 242 -9.49 -0.62 3.21
CA THR A 242 -9.69 0.56 4.04
C THR A 242 -9.58 0.31 5.53
N ALA A 243 -9.12 1.31 6.28
CA ALA A 243 -9.21 1.27 7.75
C ALA A 243 -10.66 1.46 8.21
N GLU A 244 -11.36 2.45 7.63
CA GLU A 244 -12.76 2.75 7.93
C GLU A 244 -13.70 1.88 7.09
N ASP A 245 -14.94 1.69 7.55
CA ASP A 245 -15.95 0.92 6.83
C ASP A 245 -16.27 1.49 5.45
N PHE A 246 -16.50 0.59 4.49
CA PHE A 246 -16.99 0.96 3.16
C PHE A 246 -18.42 1.49 3.24
N SER A 247 -18.65 2.69 2.71
CA SER A 247 -20.01 3.22 2.56
C SER A 247 -20.81 2.37 1.57
N ASN A 248 -22.14 2.50 1.56
CA ASN A 248 -22.98 1.82 0.57
C ASN A 248 -22.60 2.17 -0.87
N SER A 249 -22.14 3.40 -1.10
CA SER A 249 -21.63 3.86 -2.39
C SER A 249 -20.33 3.15 -2.77
N ASP A 250 -19.41 2.98 -1.82
CA ASP A 250 -18.16 2.25 -2.06
C ASP A 250 -18.46 0.77 -2.36
N LYS A 251 -19.31 0.15 -1.53
CA LYS A 251 -19.75 -1.24 -1.72
C LYS A 251 -20.34 -1.42 -3.11
N ARG A 252 -21.26 -0.55 -3.52
CA ARG A 252 -21.86 -0.61 -4.86
C ARG A 252 -20.82 -0.49 -5.97
N ILE A 253 -19.97 0.52 -5.90
CA ILE A 253 -19.02 0.83 -6.98
C ILE A 253 -17.95 -0.25 -7.11
N PHE A 254 -17.40 -0.75 -6.00
CA PHE A 254 -16.32 -1.73 -6.05
C PHE A 254 -16.83 -3.17 -6.24
N SER A 255 -17.97 -3.54 -5.65
CA SER A 255 -18.48 -4.93 -5.81
C SER A 255 -19.28 -5.16 -7.10
N GLN A 256 -19.94 -4.13 -7.63
CA GLN A 256 -20.81 -4.23 -8.82
C GLN A 256 -20.21 -3.53 -10.05
N GLY A 257 -19.07 -2.86 -9.90
CA GLY A 257 -18.39 -2.19 -11.00
C GLY A 257 -17.83 -3.21 -11.99
N ILE A 258 -18.22 -3.08 -13.26
CA ILE A 258 -17.67 -3.87 -14.37
C ILE A 258 -16.34 -3.24 -14.79
N ALA A 259 -15.32 -4.06 -14.98
CA ALA A 259 -14.05 -3.64 -15.53
C ALA A 259 -14.25 -3.15 -16.98
N PRO A 260 -13.73 -1.99 -17.39
CA PRO A 260 -14.02 -1.42 -18.71
C PRO A 260 -13.68 -2.34 -19.89
N HIS A 261 -12.61 -3.15 -19.80
CA HIS A 261 -12.26 -4.13 -20.83
C HIS A 261 -13.31 -5.26 -20.95
N GLY A 262 -13.98 -5.63 -19.86
CA GLY A 262 -15.09 -6.59 -19.87
C GLY A 262 -16.27 -6.10 -20.70
N ILE A 263 -16.58 -4.80 -20.65
CA ILE A 263 -17.61 -4.18 -21.51
C ILE A 263 -17.25 -4.37 -22.99
N ALA A 264 -16.01 -4.07 -23.37
CA ALA A 264 -15.53 -4.22 -24.75
C ALA A 264 -15.58 -5.68 -25.25
N LEU A 265 -15.43 -6.64 -24.33
CA LEU A 265 -15.49 -8.08 -24.61
C LEU A 265 -16.90 -8.67 -24.49
N ASN A 266 -17.89 -7.88 -24.04
CA ASN A 266 -19.22 -8.35 -23.66
C ASN A 266 -19.17 -9.48 -22.60
N GLN A 267 -18.36 -9.29 -21.57
CA GLN A 267 -18.18 -10.22 -20.43
C GLN A 267 -18.39 -9.48 -19.10
N ASP A 268 -19.03 -10.16 -18.15
CA ASP A 268 -19.23 -9.65 -16.79
C ASP A 268 -17.97 -9.85 -15.94
N LEU A 269 -16.96 -9.00 -16.19
CA LEU A 269 -15.69 -9.02 -15.49
C LEU A 269 -15.68 -7.98 -14.38
N LYS A 270 -15.40 -8.39 -13.14
CA LYS A 270 -15.33 -7.49 -11.99
C LYS A 270 -14.17 -6.50 -12.10
N SER A 271 -14.43 -5.26 -11.74
CA SER A 271 -13.40 -4.21 -11.65
C SER A 271 -12.55 -4.36 -10.40
N VAL A 272 -13.14 -4.62 -9.25
CA VAL A 272 -12.41 -4.92 -8.00
C VAL A 272 -12.86 -6.32 -7.58
N ASP A 273 -11.91 -7.20 -7.29
CA ASP A 273 -12.26 -8.60 -6.98
C ASP A 273 -12.92 -8.71 -5.62
N ASN A 274 -12.37 -7.99 -4.63
CA ASN A 274 -12.92 -7.93 -3.29
C ASN A 274 -12.49 -6.66 -2.52
N MET A 275 -13.20 -6.38 -1.43
CA MET A 275 -12.95 -5.28 -0.51
C MET A 275 -12.60 -5.84 0.87
N TYR A 276 -11.56 -5.32 1.49
CA TYR A 276 -11.10 -5.75 2.81
C TYR A 276 -11.01 -4.57 3.77
N SER A 277 -11.37 -4.79 5.02
CA SER A 277 -10.96 -3.89 6.09
C SER A 277 -9.50 -4.17 6.46
N ALA A 278 -8.78 -3.15 6.92
CA ALA A 278 -7.52 -3.31 7.62
C ALA A 278 -7.79 -3.19 9.13
N TYR A 279 -8.81 -3.88 9.64
CA TYR A 279 -9.23 -3.70 11.03
C TYR A 279 -8.22 -4.35 11.98
N ASN A 280 -7.77 -5.55 11.61
CA ASN A 280 -6.81 -6.36 12.37
C ASN A 280 -5.93 -7.20 11.42
N GLN A 281 -5.07 -8.05 11.98
CA GLN A 281 -4.20 -8.92 11.19
C GLN A 281 -4.97 -10.05 10.46
N GLN A 282 -6.10 -10.51 11.01
CA GLN A 282 -6.89 -11.60 10.42
C GLN A 282 -7.48 -11.18 9.06
N ASP A 283 -7.99 -9.96 8.94
CA ASP A 283 -8.52 -9.45 7.66
C ASP A 283 -7.48 -9.54 6.52
N LEU A 284 -6.19 -9.41 6.87
CA LEU A 284 -5.09 -9.48 5.91
C LEU A 284 -4.68 -10.92 5.59
N ILE A 285 -4.91 -11.87 6.50
CA ILE A 285 -4.76 -13.30 6.21
C ILE A 285 -5.81 -13.69 5.17
N ASP A 286 -7.08 -13.36 5.41
CA ASP A 286 -8.19 -13.67 4.49
C ASP A 286 -7.94 -13.09 3.09
N LEU A 287 -7.42 -11.85 3.03
CA LEU A 287 -7.01 -11.22 1.77
C LEU A 287 -5.92 -12.00 1.04
N VAL A 288 -4.88 -12.42 1.76
CA VAL A 288 -3.76 -13.18 1.19
C VAL A 288 -4.21 -14.55 0.71
N GLU A 289 -5.07 -15.24 1.46
CA GLU A 289 -5.64 -16.53 1.06
C GLU A 289 -6.45 -16.40 -0.24
N ASP A 290 -7.32 -15.39 -0.34
CA ASP A 290 -8.03 -15.09 -1.58
C ASP A 290 -7.04 -14.78 -2.71
N ALA A 291 -5.95 -14.06 -2.44
CA ALA A 291 -4.95 -13.74 -3.46
C ALA A 291 -4.26 -14.98 -4.08
N ILE A 292 -4.03 -16.04 -3.29
CA ILE A 292 -3.13 -17.13 -3.69
C ILE A 292 -3.82 -18.46 -3.94
N PHE A 293 -4.97 -18.74 -3.32
CA PHE A 293 -5.64 -20.03 -3.39
C PHE A 293 -6.93 -20.03 -4.21
N LEU A 294 -7.56 -18.86 -4.38
CA LEU A 294 -8.81 -18.66 -5.12
C LEU A 294 -8.56 -17.94 -6.45
#